data_AF-A0A946CGC5-F1
#
_entry.id   AF-A0A946CGC5-F1
#
_cell.length_a   1.000
_cell.length_b   1.000
_cell.length_c   1.000
_cell.angle_alpha   90.00
_cell.angle_beta   90.00
_cell.angle_gamma   90.00
#
_symmetry.space_group_name_H-M   'P 1'
#
loop_
_entity.id
_entity.type
_entity.pdbx_description
1 polymer ?
#
loop_
_entity_poly.entity_id
_entity_poly.type
_entity_poly.pdbx_seq_one_letter_code
_entity_poly.pdbx_strand_id
1 'polypeptide(L)' 'LEGAQVVVTPGAGFGAAGEGFFRISAFNSRENVEEVCRRLADMV' A
#
# COMPACT_ATOMS: atom_id res chain seq x y z
N LEU A 1 2.68 7.81 3.21
CA LEU A 1 2.69 7.22 1.84
C LEU A 1 3.01 8.22 0.74
N GLU A 2 2.75 9.52 0.90
CA GLU A 2 3.01 10.53 -0.15
C GLU A 2 4.45 10.50 -0.69
N GLY A 3 5.45 10.22 0.16
CA GLY A 3 6.85 10.08 -0.25
C GLY A 3 7.18 8.83 -1.08
N ALA A 4 6.42 7.73 -0.98
CA ALA A 4 6.68 6.49 -1.72
C ALA A 4 5.96 6.42 -3.07
N GLN A 5 5.02 7.33 -3.34
CA GLN A 5 4.22 7.32 -4.58
C GLN A 5 3.51 5.97 -4.82
N VAL A 6 2.98 5.35 -3.75
CA VAL A 6 2.23 4.08 -3.81
C VAL A 6 0.76 4.37 -3.54
N VAL A 7 -0.10 3.99 -4.49
CA VAL A 7 -1.56 4.09 -4.32
C VAL A 7 -2.05 2.94 -3.45
N VAL A 8 -2.85 3.26 -2.45
CA VAL A 8 -3.46 2.29 -1.52
C VAL A 8 -4.96 2.54 -1.39
N THR A 9 -5.70 1.54 -0.93
CA THR A 9 -7.10 1.74 -0.53
C THR A 9 -7.17 1.95 0.99
N PRO A 10 -7.69 3.09 1.50
CA PRO A 10 -7.89 3.29 2.94
C PRO A 10 -8.79 2.21 3.53
N GLY A 11 -8.39 1.65 4.67
CA GLY A 11 -9.12 0.57 5.34
C GLY A 11 -10.49 1.00 5.86
N ALA A 12 -10.67 2.27 6.20
CA ALA A 12 -11.95 2.85 6.62
C ALA A 12 -13.08 2.62 5.59
N GLY A 13 -12.74 2.48 4.30
CA GLY A 13 -13.70 2.13 3.25
C GLY A 13 -14.26 0.70 3.35
N PHE A 14 -13.69 -0.15 4.19
CA PHE A 14 -14.12 -1.53 4.46
C PHE A 14 -14.90 -1.66 5.79
N GLY A 15 -15.27 -0.54 6.42
CA GLY A 15 -16.02 -0.49 7.69
C GLY A 15 -15.15 -0.19 8.91
N ALA A 16 -15.77 -0.10 10.08
CA ALA A 16 -15.12 0.35 11.33
C ALA A 16 -13.88 -0.49 11.72
N ALA A 17 -13.89 -1.79 11.40
CA ALA A 17 -12.76 -2.69 11.66
C ALA A 17 -11.53 -2.41 10.77
N GLY A 18 -11.69 -1.67 9.68
CA GLY A 18 -10.60 -1.28 8.78
C GLY A 18 -9.96 0.06 9.14
N GLU A 19 -10.47 0.79 10.13
CA GLU A 19 -9.89 2.06 10.57
C GLU A 19 -8.44 1.87 11.06
N GLY A 20 -7.53 2.77 10.67
CA GLY A 20 -6.09 2.64 10.95
C GLY A 20 -5.33 1.63 10.07
N PHE A 21 -6.00 0.90 9.16
CA PHE A 21 -5.37 0.01 8.19
C PHE A 21 -5.44 0.57 6.77
N PHE A 22 -4.63 0.00 5.87
CA PHE A 22 -4.73 0.22 4.44
C PHE A 22 -4.55 -1.10 3.69
N ARG A 23 -5.12 -1.18 2.48
CA ARG A 23 -4.99 -2.35 1.60
C ARG A 23 -4.16 -1.98 0.38
N ILE A 24 -3.21 -2.85 0.04
CA ILE A 24 -2.45 -2.80 -1.22
C ILE A 24 -2.89 -3.97 -2.10
N SER A 25 -3.08 -3.71 -3.40
CA SER A 25 -3.37 -4.77 -4.38
C SER A 25 -2.07 -5.47 -4.81
N ALA A 26 -2.07 -6.80 -4.84
CA ALA A 26 -0.99 -7.59 -5.42
C ALA A 26 -1.12 -7.76 -6.94
N PHE A 27 -2.21 -7.29 -7.55
CA PHE A 27 -2.44 -7.38 -8.99
C PHE A 27 -1.66 -6.31 -9.74
N ASN A 28 -0.42 -6.65 -10.13
CA ASN A 28 0.41 -5.88 -11.03
C ASN A 28 1.52 -6.79 -11.61
N SER A 29 2.41 -6.24 -12.44
CA SER A 29 3.64 -6.95 -12.80
C SER A 29 4.53 -7.17 -11.57
N ARG A 30 5.37 -8.21 -11.63
CA ARG A 30 6.26 -8.57 -10.52
C ARG A 30 7.22 -7.43 -10.18
N GLU A 31 7.75 -6.78 -11.21
CA GLU A 31 8.72 -5.68 -11.08
C GLU A 31 8.08 -4.50 -10.33
N ASN A 32 6.82 -4.18 -10.62
CA ASN A 32 6.09 -3.12 -9.93
C ASN A 32 5.83 -3.47 -8.46
N VAL A 33 5.49 -4.73 -8.16
CA VAL A 33 5.30 -5.19 -6.77
C VAL A 33 6.60 -5.11 -5.99
N GLU A 34 7.72 -5.56 -6.58
CA GLU A 34 9.05 -5.49 -5.96
C GLU A 34 9.48 -4.04 -5.68
N GLU A 35 9.21 -3.12 -6.61
CA GLU A 35 9.47 -1.69 -6.43
C GLU A 35 8.65 -1.10 -5.27
N VAL A 36 7.36 -1.42 -5.19
CA VAL A 36 6.50 -0.99 -4.07
C VAL A 36 7.05 -1.51 -2.74
N CYS A 37 7.44 -2.79 -2.67
CA CYS A 37 8.02 -3.36 -1.46
C CYS A 37 9.30 -2.64 -1.04
N ARG A 38 10.19 -2.32 -2.01
CA ARG A 38 11.44 -1.60 -1.74
C ARG A 38 11.18 -0.21 -1.18
N ARG A 39 10.28 0.57 -1.82
CA ARG A 39 9.91 1.91 -1.35
C ARG A 39 9.32 1.91 0.04
N LEU A 40 8.48 0.92 0.36
CA LEU A 40 7.90 0.80 1.70
C LEU A 40 8.95 0.44 2.75
N ALA A 41 9.93 -0.40 2.42
CA ALA A 41 11.03 -0.74 3.32
C ALA A 41 11.93 0.48 3.61
N ASP A 42 12.20 1.31 2.61
CA ASP A 42 13.03 2.52 2.76
C ASP A 42 12.34 3.64 3.57
N MET A 43 11.03 3.52 3.82
CA MET A 43 10.27 4.47 4.66
C MET A 43 10.32 4.13 6.16
N VAL A 44 10.92 3.01 6.55
CA VAL A 44 11.00 2.51 7.94
C VAL A 44 12.34 2.85 8.56
#